data_AF-A0A7S0A4Q4-F1
#
_entry.id   AF-A0A7S0A4Q4-F1
#
_cell.length_a   1.000
_cell.length_b   1.000
_cell.length_c   1.000
_cell.angle_alpha   90.00
_cell.angle_beta   90.00
_cell.angle_gamma   90.00
#
_symmetry.space_group_name_H-M   'P 1'
#
loop_
_entity.id
_entity.type
_entity.pdbx_description
1 polymer ?
#
loop_
_entity_poly.entity_id
_entity_poly.type
_entity_poly.pdbx_seq_one_letter_code
_entity_poly.pdbx_strand_id
1 'polypeptide(L)'
;GGRAARGGGASGGMVVRNVRAHEGRALLEMLDALRSGAQTSPAITVRVLAAADHDGVCATRILVEVLQRAGVKYTVVPVTGNTEIIEHLQQLEEDAEVRSLVLLNCGASLDLQRQLEECDAPTELQCFVIDAHRPFLLPNLSVKHQRVIVLDDDPIAEATGIRPPVDDEGASGPSDAEGDSEVDDPEAEKENVLDPTGGAGAQQKPPAQRAAERTERKRRREAERQG
;
A
#
# COMPACT_ATOMS: atom_id res chain seq x y z
N GLY A 1 -33.40 27.51 34.77
CA GLY A 1 -32.04 27.02 35.07
C GLY A 1 -31.71 25.94 34.06
N GLY A 2 -30.83 26.26 33.12
CA GLY A 2 -30.47 25.37 32.03
C GLY A 2 -29.53 24.25 32.45
N ARG A 3 -29.61 23.13 31.74
CA ARG A 3 -28.51 22.19 31.58
C ARG A 3 -28.52 21.74 30.13
N ALA A 4 -27.74 22.45 29.31
CA ALA A 4 -27.35 22.01 27.99
C ALA A 4 -26.47 20.76 28.16
N ALA A 5 -26.94 19.62 27.66
CA ALA A 5 -26.11 18.45 27.46
C ALA A 5 -25.09 18.80 26.37
N ARG A 6 -23.84 18.99 26.78
CA ARG A 6 -22.71 19.15 25.87
C ARG A 6 -22.56 17.87 25.06
N GLY A 7 -22.65 18.00 23.74
CA GLY A 7 -22.37 16.94 22.79
C GLY A 7 -20.92 16.49 22.91
N GLY A 8 -20.74 15.17 23.11
CA GLY A 8 -19.51 14.49 22.74
C GLY A 8 -19.66 14.08 21.28
N GLY A 9 -19.18 14.91 20.36
CA GLY A 9 -19.05 14.52 18.96
C GLY A 9 -18.07 13.36 18.88
N ALA A 10 -18.56 12.19 18.47
CA ALA A 10 -17.71 11.11 18.01
C ALA A 10 -16.90 11.66 16.83
N SER A 11 -15.59 11.83 17.02
CA SER A 11 -14.69 12.13 15.90
C SER A 11 -14.71 10.89 15.00
N GLY A 12 -15.44 10.96 13.88
CA GLY A 12 -15.36 9.97 12.82
C GLY A 12 -13.91 9.87 12.38
N GLY A 13 -13.22 8.84 12.87
CA GLY A 13 -11.77 8.76 12.85
C GLY A 13 -11.25 8.46 11.46
N MET A 14 -10.32 9.29 10.98
CA MET A 14 -9.49 8.96 9.82
C MET A 14 -8.83 7.60 10.01
N VAL A 15 -8.86 6.81 8.94
CA VAL A 15 -8.32 5.46 8.88
C VAL A 15 -6.78 5.46 8.77
N VAL A 16 -6.23 6.58 8.28
CA VAL A 16 -4.79 6.87 8.29
C VAL A 16 -4.36 7.46 9.63
N ARG A 17 -3.51 6.74 10.37
CA ARG A 17 -2.95 7.19 11.65
C ARG A 17 -1.54 7.71 11.44
N ASN A 18 -1.29 8.94 11.87
CA ASN A 18 0.05 9.51 11.88
C ASN A 18 0.85 8.88 13.02
N VAL A 19 1.93 8.18 12.67
CA VAL A 19 2.82 7.50 13.63
C VAL A 19 3.68 8.48 14.43
N ARG A 20 4.04 9.63 13.85
CA ARG A 20 4.90 10.64 14.51
C ARG A 20 4.13 11.53 15.49
N ALA A 21 2.81 11.63 15.30
CA ALA A 21 1.95 12.37 16.22
C ALA A 21 1.90 11.71 17.61
N HIS A 22 1.74 12.54 18.65
CA HIS A 22 1.51 12.09 20.03
C HIS A 22 2.50 11.00 20.51
N GLU A 23 3.80 11.16 20.21
CA GLU A 23 4.87 10.27 20.69
C GLU A 23 4.69 8.79 20.29
N GLY A 24 4.16 8.50 19.10
CA GLY A 24 4.02 7.12 18.64
C GLY A 24 2.76 6.41 19.14
N ARG A 25 1.80 7.15 19.70
CA ARG A 25 0.55 6.60 20.24
C ARG A 25 -0.20 5.68 19.28
N ALA A 26 -0.15 5.95 17.98
CA ALA A 26 -0.79 5.10 16.96
C ALA A 26 -0.27 3.64 16.98
N LEU A 27 1.04 3.44 17.20
CA LEU A 27 1.64 2.11 17.30
C LEU A 27 1.22 1.39 18.58
N LEU A 28 1.08 2.13 19.68
CA LEU A 28 0.57 1.58 20.95
C LEU A 28 -0.89 1.16 20.81
N GLU A 29 -1.71 1.98 20.16
CA GLU A 29 -3.12 1.66 19.88
C GLU A 29 -3.25 0.41 18.99
N MET A 30 -2.40 0.29 17.96
CA MET A 30 -2.32 -0.95 17.16
C MET A 30 -1.97 -2.15 18.05
N LEU A 31 -0.93 -2.06 18.88
CA LEU A 31 -0.52 -3.17 19.75
C LEU A 31 -1.63 -3.58 20.73
N ASP A 32 -2.34 -2.61 21.30
CA ASP A 32 -3.46 -2.86 22.19
C ASP A 32 -4.64 -3.53 21.44
N ALA A 33 -4.89 -3.17 20.18
CA ALA A 33 -5.87 -3.83 19.33
C ALA A 33 -5.48 -5.30 19.05
N LEU A 34 -4.22 -5.55 18.65
CA LEU A 34 -3.70 -6.90 18.43
C LEU A 34 -3.81 -7.77 19.70
N ARG A 35 -3.51 -7.20 20.87
CA ARG A 35 -3.64 -7.89 22.17
C ARG A 35 -5.10 -8.19 22.52
N SER A 36 -6.00 -7.25 22.27
CA SER A 36 -7.43 -7.41 22.56
C SER A 36 -8.03 -8.54 21.72
N GLY A 37 -7.65 -8.62 20.44
CA GLY A 37 -8.00 -9.75 19.57
C GLY A 37 -7.49 -11.08 20.11
N ALA A 38 -6.25 -11.12 20.60
CA ALA A 38 -5.61 -12.31 21.17
C ALA A 38 -6.28 -12.83 22.45
N GLN A 39 -6.86 -11.97 23.29
CA GLN A 39 -7.52 -12.39 24.54
C GLN A 39 -8.80 -13.20 24.31
N THR A 40 -9.38 -13.13 23.11
CA THR A 40 -10.65 -13.80 22.78
C THR A 40 -10.48 -15.24 22.29
N SER A 41 -9.25 -15.68 21.99
CA SER A 41 -8.99 -17.00 21.42
C SER A 41 -7.63 -17.57 21.84
N PRO A 42 -7.51 -18.87 22.14
CA PRO A 42 -6.22 -19.50 22.42
C PRO A 42 -5.39 -19.76 21.15
N ALA A 43 -5.86 -19.41 19.96
CA ALA A 43 -5.21 -19.73 18.68
C ALA A 43 -4.36 -18.59 18.08
N ILE A 44 -3.83 -18.77 16.87
CA ILE A 44 -3.05 -17.74 16.17
C ILE A 44 -3.98 -16.62 15.74
N THR A 45 -3.83 -15.45 16.35
CA THR A 45 -4.74 -14.32 16.10
C THR A 45 -4.16 -13.28 15.15
N VAL A 46 -2.84 -13.24 14.97
CA VAL A 46 -2.16 -12.25 14.13
C VAL A 46 -1.39 -12.92 13.00
N ARG A 47 -1.68 -12.56 11.75
CA ARG A 47 -0.88 -12.94 10.59
C ARG A 47 -0.08 -11.74 10.11
N VAL A 48 1.25 -11.88 10.05
CA VAL A 48 2.17 -10.85 9.57
C VAL A 48 2.64 -11.26 8.18
N LEU A 49 2.27 -10.48 7.17
CA LEU A 49 2.81 -10.60 5.82
C LEU A 49 3.91 -9.54 5.68
N ALA A 50 5.15 -9.95 5.45
CA ALA A 50 6.28 -9.04 5.43
C ALA A 50 7.04 -9.12 4.12
N ALA A 51 7.42 -7.97 3.55
CA ALA A 51 8.25 -7.95 2.35
C ALA A 51 9.54 -8.76 2.55
N ALA A 52 9.88 -9.59 1.56
CA ALA A 52 11.09 -10.39 1.52
C ALA A 52 12.32 -9.56 1.11
N ASP A 53 12.47 -8.37 1.69
CA ASP A 53 13.58 -7.45 1.49
C ASP A 53 14.27 -7.10 2.81
N HIS A 54 15.30 -6.25 2.74
CA HIS A 54 16.11 -5.91 3.90
C HIS A 54 15.31 -5.22 5.02
N ASP A 55 14.44 -4.29 4.64
CA ASP A 55 13.66 -3.51 5.61
C ASP A 55 12.53 -4.34 6.21
N GLY A 56 11.80 -5.10 5.39
CA GLY A 56 10.76 -6.02 5.83
C GLY A 56 11.27 -7.05 6.83
N VAL A 57 12.46 -7.61 6.62
CA VAL A 57 13.10 -8.53 7.59
C VAL A 57 13.44 -7.83 8.90
N CYS A 58 13.98 -6.61 8.85
CA CYS A 58 14.34 -5.86 10.06
C CYS A 58 13.10 -5.41 10.86
N ALA A 59 12.10 -4.86 10.17
CA ALA A 59 10.81 -4.48 10.75
C ALA A 59 10.10 -5.69 11.38
N THR A 60 10.09 -6.82 10.68
CA THR A 60 9.55 -8.09 11.21
C THR A 60 10.23 -8.49 12.51
N ARG A 61 11.56 -8.40 12.58
CA ARG A 61 12.30 -8.77 13.80
C ARG A 61 11.89 -7.93 15.00
N ILE A 62 11.70 -6.62 14.79
CA ILE A 62 11.26 -5.69 15.83
C ILE A 62 9.82 -6.03 16.25
N LEU A 63 8.90 -6.17 15.29
CA LEU A 63 7.49 -6.45 15.59
C LEU A 63 7.33 -7.79 16.33
N VAL A 64 8.03 -8.83 15.88
CA VAL A 64 8.00 -10.16 16.52
C VAL A 64 8.43 -10.08 17.97
N GLU A 65 9.52 -9.38 18.29
CA GLU A 65 9.98 -9.20 19.67
C GLU A 65 8.92 -8.50 20.53
N VAL A 66 8.23 -7.50 19.97
CA VAL A 66 7.14 -6.80 20.64
C VAL A 66 5.94 -7.73 20.89
N LEU A 67 5.52 -8.49 19.88
CA LEU A 67 4.39 -9.43 19.98
C LEU A 67 4.66 -10.54 21.00
N GLN A 68 5.89 -11.07 21.02
CA GLN A 68 6.32 -12.08 22.00
C GLN A 68 6.23 -11.54 23.43
N ARG A 69 6.75 -10.34 23.68
CA ARG A 69 6.68 -9.69 25.00
C ARG A 69 5.25 -9.36 25.41
N ALA A 70 4.38 -9.08 24.44
CA ALA A 70 2.95 -8.84 24.66
C ALA A 70 2.13 -10.14 24.82
N GLY A 71 2.74 -11.32 24.66
CA GLY A 71 2.04 -12.61 24.75
C GLY A 71 1.05 -12.86 23.61
N VAL A 72 1.23 -12.21 22.47
CA VAL A 72 0.36 -12.34 21.30
C VAL A 72 0.87 -13.48 20.41
N LYS A 73 -0.02 -14.40 20.03
CA LYS A 73 0.30 -15.48 19.08
C LYS A 73 0.24 -14.95 17.66
N TYR A 74 1.30 -15.21 16.90
CA TYR A 74 1.43 -14.71 15.53
C TYR A 74 2.04 -15.75 14.60
N THR A 75 1.78 -15.58 13.30
CA THR A 75 2.50 -16.24 12.20
C THR A 75 3.14 -15.17 11.33
N VAL A 76 4.36 -15.40 10.88
CA VAL A 76 5.04 -14.53 9.90
C VAL A 76 5.15 -15.26 8.59
N VAL A 77 4.79 -14.59 7.51
CA VAL A 77 4.92 -15.10 6.14
C VAL A 77 5.66 -14.06 5.31
N PRO A 78 6.85 -14.40 4.76
CA PRO A 78 7.53 -13.51 3.83
C PRO A 78 6.78 -13.47 2.51
N VAL A 79 6.67 -12.28 1.91
CA VAL A 79 6.05 -12.07 0.59
C VAL A 79 7.01 -11.34 -0.35
N THR A 80 7.13 -11.81 -1.59
CA THR A 80 8.00 -11.22 -2.61
C THR A 80 7.29 -10.16 -3.46
N GLY A 81 5.96 -10.16 -3.45
CA GLY A 81 5.16 -9.22 -4.21
C GLY A 81 3.68 -9.32 -3.92
N ASN A 82 2.92 -8.47 -4.62
CA ASN A 82 1.48 -8.31 -4.41
C ASN A 82 0.65 -9.56 -4.72
N THR A 83 1.09 -10.40 -5.66
CA THR A 83 0.39 -11.66 -5.99
C THR A 83 0.34 -12.61 -4.79
N GLU A 84 1.47 -12.80 -4.10
CA GLU A 84 1.53 -13.65 -2.90
C GLU A 84 0.69 -13.08 -1.75
N ILE A 85 0.59 -11.74 -1.64
CA ILE A 85 -0.31 -11.11 -0.67
C ILE A 85 -1.75 -11.57 -0.94
N ILE A 86 -2.22 -11.49 -2.18
CA ILE A 86 -3.58 -11.89 -2.57
C ILE A 86 -3.81 -13.39 -2.30
N GLU A 87 -2.85 -14.25 -2.64
CA GLU A 87 -2.94 -15.69 -2.34
C GLU A 87 -3.09 -15.95 -0.84
N HIS A 88 -2.38 -15.22 0.01
CA HIS A 88 -2.53 -15.32 1.46
C HIS A 88 -3.84 -14.74 1.98
N LEU A 89 -4.41 -13.74 1.31
CA LEU A 89 -5.74 -13.23 1.65
C LEU A 89 -6.83 -14.26 1.34
N GLN A 90 -6.72 -14.98 0.22
CA GLN A 90 -7.64 -16.06 -0.15
C GLN A 90 -7.64 -17.21 0.87
N GLN A 91 -6.49 -17.48 1.48
CA GLN A 91 -6.37 -18.52 2.53
C GLN A 91 -6.97 -18.11 3.88
N LEU A 92 -7.37 -16.83 4.08
CA LEU A 92 -7.92 -16.37 5.35
C LEU A 92 -9.30 -16.96 5.66
N GLU A 93 -10.06 -17.37 4.64
CA GLU A 93 -11.35 -18.04 4.85
C GLU A 93 -11.18 -19.35 5.62
N GLU A 94 -10.14 -20.12 5.30
CA GLU A 94 -9.82 -21.39 5.95
C GLU A 94 -9.24 -21.18 7.36
N ASP A 95 -8.64 -20.01 7.59
CA ASP A 95 -7.98 -19.63 8.84
C ASP A 95 -8.87 -18.72 9.73
N ALA A 96 -10.07 -19.21 10.07
CA ALA A 96 -11.08 -18.48 10.88
C ALA A 96 -10.60 -17.99 12.26
N GLU A 97 -9.44 -18.46 12.72
CA GLU A 97 -8.80 -18.05 13.97
C GLU A 97 -8.02 -16.72 13.84
N VAL A 98 -7.65 -16.33 12.62
CA VAL A 98 -6.92 -15.08 12.36
C VAL A 98 -7.88 -13.90 12.52
N ARG A 99 -7.52 -12.96 13.39
CA ARG A 99 -8.32 -11.76 13.71
C ARG A 99 -7.65 -10.46 13.27
N SER A 100 -6.35 -10.50 13.02
CA SER A 100 -5.62 -9.34 12.56
C SER A 100 -4.58 -9.73 11.51
N LEU A 101 -4.51 -8.92 10.46
CA LEU A 101 -3.49 -8.97 9.44
C LEU A 101 -2.57 -7.76 9.63
N VAL A 102 -1.26 -7.96 9.52
CA VAL A 102 -0.26 -6.89 9.51
C VAL A 102 0.56 -7.02 8.25
N LEU A 103 0.49 -6.02 7.37
CA LEU A 103 1.31 -5.88 6.18
C LEU A 103 2.53 -5.00 6.53
N LEU A 104 3.72 -5.60 6.49
CA LEU A 104 4.98 -4.95 6.83
C LEU A 104 5.82 -4.71 5.58
N ASN A 105 6.12 -3.44 5.33
CA ASN A 105 6.86 -2.95 4.18
C ASN A 105 6.25 -3.40 2.83
N CYS A 106 4.95 -3.65 2.80
CA CYS A 106 4.23 -4.09 1.60
C CYS A 106 2.73 -3.73 1.65
N GLY A 107 2.06 -3.90 0.51
CA GLY A 107 0.61 -3.85 0.40
C GLY A 107 0.00 -2.45 0.21
N ALA A 108 0.76 -1.35 0.34
CA ALA A 108 0.16 -0.03 0.21
C ALA A 108 -0.27 0.37 -1.20
N SER A 109 0.22 -0.35 -2.22
CA SER A 109 -0.15 -0.18 -3.64
C SER A 109 -1.34 -1.04 -4.07
N LEU A 110 -1.87 -1.91 -3.20
CA LEU A 110 -3.05 -2.74 -3.47
C LEU A 110 -4.31 -2.08 -2.95
N ASP A 111 -5.45 -2.32 -3.60
CA ASP A 111 -6.75 -1.99 -3.02
C ASP A 111 -7.13 -3.06 -1.99
N LEU A 112 -6.61 -2.89 -0.78
CA LEU A 112 -6.72 -3.91 0.27
C LEU A 112 -8.17 -4.12 0.69
N GLN A 113 -8.99 -3.07 0.68
CA GLN A 113 -10.40 -3.19 1.00
C GLN A 113 -11.08 -4.11 -0.01
N ARG A 114 -10.90 -3.85 -1.30
CA ARG A 114 -11.47 -4.65 -2.37
C ARG A 114 -10.95 -6.09 -2.31
N GLN A 115 -9.65 -6.29 -2.12
CA GLN A 115 -9.07 -7.63 -2.02
C GLN A 115 -9.65 -8.43 -0.85
N LEU A 116 -9.83 -7.81 0.32
CA LEU A 116 -10.45 -8.44 1.47
C LEU A 116 -11.94 -8.75 1.25
N GLU A 117 -12.66 -8.00 0.43
CA GLU A 117 -14.04 -8.28 0.01
C GLU A 117 -14.10 -9.44 -1.00
N GLU A 118 -13.25 -9.40 -2.03
CA GLU A 118 -13.18 -10.43 -3.08
C GLU A 118 -12.74 -11.80 -2.55
N CYS A 119 -11.96 -11.82 -1.47
CA CYS A 119 -11.49 -13.04 -0.80
C CYS A 119 -12.40 -13.51 0.34
N ASP A 120 -13.60 -12.94 0.50
CA ASP A 120 -14.55 -13.27 1.58
C ASP A 120 -13.92 -13.26 2.99
N ALA A 121 -12.96 -12.35 3.22
CA ALA A 121 -12.26 -12.27 4.49
C ALA A 121 -13.22 -11.90 5.64
N PRO A 122 -13.01 -12.44 6.86
CA PRO A 122 -13.90 -12.17 7.99
C PRO A 122 -14.14 -10.68 8.22
N THR A 123 -15.39 -10.26 8.45
CA THR A 123 -15.75 -8.84 8.60
C THR A 123 -15.11 -8.17 9.81
N GLU A 124 -14.80 -8.95 10.86
CA GLU A 124 -14.14 -8.50 12.08
C GLU A 124 -12.61 -8.47 11.96
N LEU A 125 -12.05 -8.92 10.83
CA LEU A 125 -10.61 -8.90 10.59
C LEU A 125 -10.13 -7.46 10.45
N GLN A 126 -9.14 -7.08 11.25
CA GLN A 126 -8.45 -5.79 11.10
C GLN A 126 -7.16 -5.97 10.29
N CYS A 127 -6.95 -5.12 9.30
CA CYS A 127 -5.75 -5.10 8.47
C CYS A 127 -4.95 -3.84 8.78
N PHE A 128 -3.72 -4.00 9.27
CA PHE A 128 -2.80 -2.90 9.58
C PHE A 128 -1.71 -2.85 8.51
N VAL A 129 -1.46 -1.66 7.95
CA VAL A 129 -0.45 -1.45 6.91
C VAL A 129 0.64 -0.54 7.45
N ILE A 130 1.88 -1.03 7.46
CA ILE A 130 3.08 -0.27 7.79
C ILE A 130 4.00 -0.38 6.59
N ASP A 131 3.95 0.59 5.70
CA ASP A 131 4.67 0.52 4.41
C ASP A 131 5.36 1.86 4.10
N ALA A 132 6.63 1.79 3.74
CA ALA A 132 7.43 2.94 3.33
C ALA A 132 7.27 3.27 1.84
N HIS A 133 6.70 2.36 1.04
CA HIS A 133 6.47 2.60 -0.38
C HIS A 133 5.43 3.71 -0.58
N ARG A 134 5.69 4.57 -1.57
CA ARG A 134 4.79 5.65 -1.99
C ARG A 134 4.67 5.61 -3.53
N PRO A 135 3.53 6.04 -4.09
CA PRO A 135 2.34 6.55 -3.42
C PRO A 135 1.45 5.45 -2.82
N PHE A 136 0.67 5.81 -1.78
CA PHE A 136 -0.42 4.96 -1.29
C PHE A 136 -1.62 5.00 -2.23
N LEU A 137 -2.33 3.90 -2.34
CA LEU A 137 -3.59 3.87 -3.08
C LEU A 137 -4.70 4.59 -2.30
N LEU A 138 -5.36 5.58 -2.93
CA LEU A 138 -6.38 6.44 -2.29
C LEU A 138 -7.52 5.66 -1.59
N PRO A 139 -8.09 4.60 -2.20
CA PRO A 139 -9.04 3.69 -1.54
C PRO A 139 -8.64 3.25 -0.13
N ASN A 140 -7.36 2.95 0.12
CA ASN A 140 -6.87 2.52 1.43
C ASN A 140 -6.93 3.63 2.49
N LEU A 141 -7.03 4.89 2.06
CA LEU A 141 -7.09 6.05 2.96
C LEU A 141 -8.54 6.48 3.25
N SER A 142 -9.51 5.85 2.57
CA SER A 142 -10.93 6.19 2.67
C SER A 142 -11.51 5.90 4.06
N VAL A 143 -12.27 6.87 4.59
CA VAL A 143 -12.99 6.72 5.88
C VAL A 143 -14.15 5.72 5.83
N LYS A 144 -14.58 5.33 4.62
CA LYS A 144 -15.65 4.34 4.42
C LYS A 144 -15.23 2.95 4.93
N HIS A 145 -13.93 2.66 4.96
CA HIS A 145 -13.39 1.34 5.22
C HIS A 145 -12.60 1.31 6.53
N GLN A 146 -13.30 1.08 7.64
CA GLN A 146 -12.68 1.13 8.98
C GLN A 146 -11.76 -0.06 9.30
N ARG A 147 -11.75 -1.11 8.47
CA ARG A 147 -10.96 -2.33 8.71
C ARG A 147 -9.52 -2.25 8.21
N VAL A 148 -9.19 -1.38 7.25
CA VAL A 148 -7.83 -1.25 6.69
C VAL A 148 -7.14 -0.03 7.30
N ILE A 149 -6.33 -0.18 8.33
CA ILE A 149 -5.69 0.93 9.06
C ILE A 149 -4.29 1.16 8.52
N VAL A 150 -4.05 2.30 7.88
CA VAL A 150 -2.74 2.68 7.36
C VAL A 150 -1.98 3.50 8.41
N LEU A 151 -0.80 3.02 8.79
CA LEU A 151 0.12 3.71 9.68
C LEU A 151 1.14 4.48 8.84
N ASP A 152 0.95 5.80 8.79
CA ASP A 152 1.76 6.70 7.97
C ASP A 152 2.70 7.52 8.85
N ASP A 153 3.97 7.56 8.47
CA ASP A 153 5.00 8.37 9.12
C ASP A 153 5.45 9.55 8.25
N ASP A 154 4.76 9.87 7.14
CA ASP A 154 5.18 10.94 6.23
C ASP A 154 5.23 12.32 6.94
N PRO A 155 6.42 12.97 7.00
CA PRO A 155 6.56 14.31 7.59
C PRO A 155 5.81 15.39 6.81
N ILE A 156 5.57 15.20 5.51
CA ILE A 156 4.89 16.17 4.65
C ILE A 156 3.40 16.20 4.98
N ALA A 157 2.79 15.04 5.26
CA ALA A 157 1.42 14.95 5.75
C ALA A 157 1.24 15.67 7.10
N GLU A 158 2.28 15.67 7.94
CA GLU A 158 2.32 16.40 9.21
C GLU A 158 2.46 17.91 9.01
N ALA A 159 3.37 18.34 8.12
CA ALA A 159 3.71 19.76 7.94
C ALA A 159 2.66 20.55 7.15
N THR A 160 2.00 19.91 6.18
CA THR A 160 1.07 20.60 5.27
C THR A 160 -0.39 20.47 5.70
N GLY A 161 -0.73 19.43 6.49
CA GLY A 161 -2.12 19.03 6.72
C GLY A 161 -2.87 18.63 5.45
N ILE A 162 -2.21 18.66 4.29
CA ILE A 162 -2.73 18.29 2.98
C ILE A 162 -2.39 16.81 2.81
N ARG A 163 -3.35 15.98 3.17
CA ARG A 163 -3.35 14.57 2.76
C ARG A 163 -3.91 14.49 1.34
N PRO A 164 -3.50 13.51 0.52
CA PRO A 164 -4.09 13.30 -0.79
C PRO A 164 -5.62 13.33 -0.67
N PRO A 165 -6.34 14.07 -1.54
CA PRO A 165 -7.79 14.09 -1.49
C PRO A 165 -8.28 12.65 -1.61
N VAL A 166 -8.92 12.15 -0.55
CA VAL A 166 -9.69 10.92 -0.63
C VAL A 166 -10.88 11.24 -1.51
N ASP A 167 -11.02 10.51 -2.62
CA ASP A 167 -12.15 10.67 -3.53
C ASP A 167 -13.45 10.45 -2.74
N ASP A 168 -14.10 11.55 -2.38
CA ASP A 168 -15.50 11.52 -1.99
C ASP A 168 -16.29 11.37 -3.28
N GLU A 169 -16.53 10.12 -3.69
CA GLU A 169 -17.45 9.76 -4.78
C GLU A 169 -18.91 10.15 -4.44
N GLY A 170 -19.13 11.44 -4.22
CA GLY A 170 -20.40 12.08 -3.93
C GLY A 170 -20.52 13.47 -4.56
N ALA A 171 -19.48 13.97 -5.23
CA ALA A 171 -19.51 15.22 -5.98
C ALA A 171 -19.39 14.95 -7.50
N SER A 172 -20.37 14.24 -8.07
CA SER A 172 -20.60 14.26 -9.51
C SER A 172 -21.10 15.65 -9.92
N GLY A 173 -20.16 16.55 -10.22
CA GLY A 173 -20.36 17.74 -11.03
C GLY A 173 -19.82 17.49 -12.44
N PRO A 174 -20.48 17.96 -13.51
CA PRO A 174 -20.04 17.70 -14.87
C PRO A 174 -18.77 18.51 -15.15
N SER A 175 -17.62 17.85 -15.25
CA SER A 175 -16.41 18.45 -15.81
C SER A 175 -16.33 18.10 -17.28
N ASP A 176 -16.86 18.99 -18.13
CA ASP A 176 -16.48 19.07 -19.54
C ASP A 176 -14.99 19.41 -19.61
N ALA A 177 -14.17 18.42 -19.95
CA ALA A 177 -12.79 18.62 -20.33
C ALA A 177 -12.49 17.73 -21.54
N GLU A 178 -12.70 18.32 -22.72
CA GLU A 178 -12.20 17.86 -24.01
C GLU A 178 -10.68 17.66 -23.91
N GLY A 179 -10.25 16.40 -23.93
CA GLY A 179 -8.86 15.97 -23.90
C GLY A 179 -8.63 14.92 -24.98
N ASP A 180 -8.19 15.40 -26.14
CA ASP A 180 -7.83 14.68 -27.36
C ASP A 180 -7.00 13.41 -27.08
N SER A 181 -7.52 12.25 -27.45
CA SER A 181 -6.85 10.95 -27.34
C SER A 181 -6.35 10.49 -28.71
N GLU A 182 -5.10 10.83 -29.04
CA GLU A 182 -4.40 10.25 -30.19
C GLU A 182 -4.01 8.79 -29.90
N VAL A 183 -4.80 7.89 -30.49
CA VAL A 183 -4.45 6.62 -31.15
C VAL A 183 -3.19 5.84 -30.71
N ASP A 184 -3.50 4.67 -30.16
CA ASP A 184 -2.76 3.42 -29.98
C ASP A 184 -1.80 3.06 -31.15
N ASP A 185 -0.52 2.79 -30.86
CA ASP A 185 0.44 2.16 -31.79
C ASP A 185 0.96 0.84 -31.17
N PRO A 186 0.41 -0.33 -31.59
CA PRO A 186 0.69 -1.62 -30.98
C PRO A 186 1.84 -2.34 -31.71
N GLU A 187 3.09 -1.86 -31.62
CA GLU A 187 4.26 -2.68 -31.96
C GLU A 187 5.50 -2.30 -31.14
N ALA A 188 5.58 -2.81 -29.91
CA ALA A 188 6.81 -2.81 -29.13
C ALA A 188 7.04 -4.12 -28.38
N GLU A 189 6.80 -5.26 -29.02
CA GLU A 189 7.27 -6.55 -28.50
C GLU A 189 7.84 -7.42 -29.62
N LYS A 190 9.15 -7.27 -29.88
CA LYS A 190 9.98 -8.39 -30.36
C LYS A 190 11.36 -8.38 -29.70
N GLU A 191 11.48 -9.28 -28.73
CA GLU A 191 12.59 -10.23 -28.54
C GLU A 191 13.98 -9.68 -28.17
N ASN A 192 14.24 -9.62 -26.86
CA ASN A 192 15.59 -9.89 -26.34
C ASN A 192 15.78 -11.42 -26.30
N VAL A 193 16.23 -12.00 -27.41
CA VAL A 193 16.82 -13.34 -27.39
C VAL A 193 18.17 -13.23 -26.69
N LEU A 194 18.26 -13.75 -25.47
CA LEU A 194 19.51 -13.97 -24.76
C LEU A 194 20.23 -15.17 -25.39
N ASP A 195 21.23 -14.90 -26.23
CA ASP A 195 22.23 -15.90 -26.65
C ASP A 195 23.28 -16.04 -25.52
N PRO A 196 23.45 -17.22 -24.88
CA PRO A 196 24.35 -17.40 -23.75
C PRO A 196 25.80 -17.68 -24.15
N THR A 197 26.25 -17.31 -25.36
CA THR A 197 27.63 -17.58 -25.80
C THR A 197 28.31 -16.38 -26.49
N GLY A 198 28.89 -15.45 -25.72
CA GLY A 198 29.75 -14.41 -26.31
C GLY A 198 30.36 -13.46 -25.29
N GLY A 199 31.68 -13.52 -25.11
CA GLY A 199 32.42 -12.78 -24.10
C GLY A 199 32.61 -11.27 -24.35
N ALA A 200 32.95 -10.60 -23.24
CA ALA A 200 33.77 -9.39 -23.11
C ALA A 200 33.43 -8.13 -23.95
N GLY A 201 32.90 -7.13 -23.26
CA GLY A 201 33.32 -5.73 -23.43
C GLY A 201 32.66 -4.91 -24.53
N ALA A 202 31.36 -4.62 -24.42
CA ALA A 202 30.73 -3.52 -25.15
C ALA A 202 30.38 -2.37 -24.19
N GLN A 203 31.13 -1.26 -24.27
CA GLN A 203 30.84 -0.04 -23.53
C GLN A 203 29.48 0.53 -23.97
N GLN A 204 28.51 0.52 -23.06
CA GLN A 204 27.21 1.15 -23.27
C GLN A 204 27.38 2.67 -23.29
N LYS A 205 26.90 3.33 -24.36
CA LYS A 205 26.95 4.79 -24.47
C LYS A 205 26.06 5.46 -23.42
N PRO A 206 26.44 6.64 -22.89
CA PRO A 206 25.67 7.33 -21.85
C PRO A 206 24.22 7.63 -22.28
N PRO A 207 23.25 7.58 -21.35
CA PRO A 207 21.82 7.79 -21.63
C PRO A 207 21.52 9.11 -22.37
N ALA A 208 22.27 10.17 -22.06
CA ALA A 208 22.12 11.48 -22.67
C ALA A 208 22.39 11.49 -24.19
N GLN A 209 23.35 10.68 -24.66
CA GLN A 209 23.65 10.59 -26.09
C GLN A 209 22.56 9.83 -26.85
N ARG A 210 21.98 8.80 -26.23
CA ARG A 210 20.87 8.02 -26.81
C ARG A 210 19.59 8.84 -26.89
N ALA A 211 19.34 9.69 -25.90
CA ALA A 211 18.21 10.61 -25.89
C ALA A 211 18.33 11.66 -27.02
N ALA A 212 19.51 12.25 -27.20
CA ALA A 212 19.77 13.23 -28.26
C ALA A 212 19.61 12.64 -29.67
N GLU A 213 20.09 11.41 -29.89
CA GLU A 213 19.97 10.72 -31.17
C GLU A 213 18.50 10.38 -31.50
N ARG A 214 17.68 10.11 -30.48
CA ARG A 214 16.24 9.86 -30.63
C ARG A 214 15.46 11.12 -30.99
N THR A 215 15.77 12.27 -30.40
CA THR A 215 15.15 13.55 -30.74
C THR A 215 15.53 14.01 -32.14
N GLU A 216 16.78 13.82 -32.55
CA GLU A 216 17.24 14.19 -33.90
C GLU A 216 16.60 13.32 -34.98
N ARG A 217 16.46 12.01 -34.73
CA ARG A 217 15.75 11.10 -35.63
C ARG A 217 14.25 11.41 -35.73
N LYS A 218 13.63 11.90 -34.66
CA LYS A 218 12.23 12.35 -34.66
C LYS A 218 12.07 13.62 -35.51
N ARG A 219 12.93 14.63 -35.31
CA ARG A 219 12.92 15.88 -36.10
C ARG A 219 13.14 15.63 -37.59
N ARG A 220 14.02 14.70 -37.94
CA ARG A 220 14.27 14.34 -39.35
C ARG A 220 13.03 13.73 -40.03
N ARG A 221 12.27 12.90 -39.31
CA ARG A 221 11.05 12.27 -39.82
C ARG A 221 9.88 13.24 -39.93
N GLU A 222 9.80 14.23 -39.04
CA GLU A 222 8.82 15.31 -39.12
C GLU A 222 9.11 16.24 -40.31
N ALA A 223 10.39 16.52 -40.59
CA ALA A 223 10.79 17.30 -41.77
C ALA A 223 10.51 16.57 -43.10
N GLU A 224 10.71 15.25 -43.15
CA GLU A 224 10.40 14.42 -44.33
C GLU A 224 8.89 14.24 -44.55
N ARG A 225 8.03 14.55 -43.57
CA ARG A 225 6.56 14.50 -43.68
C ARG A 225 5.93 15.82 -44.15
N GLN A 226 6.67 16.93 -44.15
CA GLN A 226 6.18 18.26 -44.52
C GLN A 226 6.67 18.75 -45.89
N GLY A 227 7.43 17.93 -46.61
CA GLY A 227 7.83 18.15 -48.02
C GLY A 227 7.11 17.19 -48.95
#